data_AF-A0A7C5VRP5-F1
#
_entry.id   AF-A0A7C5VRP5-F1
#
_cell.length_a   1.000
_cell.length_b   1.000
_cell.length_c   1.000
_cell.angle_alpha   90.00
_cell.angle_beta   90.00
_cell.angle_gamma   90.00
#
_symmetry.space_group_name_H-M   'P 1'
#
loop_
_entity.id
_entity.type
_entity.pdbx_description
1 polymer ?
#
loop_
_entity_poly.entity_id
_entity_poly.type
_entity_poly.pdbx_seq_one_letter_code
_entity_poly.pdbx_strand_id
1 'polypeptide(L)'
;MLAFLPEAVEKLRAHIRLHHGRNAADVSFRRQVEELISSFYDDIDVIVQIPLRSFFQLLVIKALYVDRASTDADVIDYLSDMLTRYLYARELFPFLGKGGGARPFYFSYLLEEMQQGLRHFQNLFEACRRYGDNALFLTGIFPQFFRRRSRSGAFPEPSYYISTGKSCYHMAAQHELAQVTQLRPALLQLARHFETYMLALNDISQRYIMGLDMNLLADKMLDAFNLWRQTGDEHHLEKARRYAALLKVDSTRFPSLFQRGRYRSHN
;
A
#
# COMPACT_ATOMS: atom_id res chain seq x y z
N MET A 1 17.70 -11.30 6.46
CA MET A 1 16.28 -11.72 6.59
C MET A 1 15.46 -11.43 5.33
N LEU A 2 15.65 -10.30 4.65
CA LEU A 2 14.83 -9.89 3.51
C LEU A 2 14.90 -10.78 2.26
N ALA A 3 16.01 -11.49 2.03
CA ALA A 3 16.11 -12.47 0.93
C ALA A 3 15.06 -13.59 1.01
N PHE A 4 14.51 -13.86 2.20
CA PHE A 4 13.47 -14.86 2.45
C PHE A 4 12.07 -14.25 2.60
N LEU A 5 11.90 -12.95 2.37
CA LEU A 5 10.60 -12.29 2.54
C LEU A 5 9.47 -12.98 1.75
N PRO A 6 9.65 -13.35 0.47
CA PRO A 6 8.59 -14.04 -0.26
C PRO A 6 8.18 -15.35 0.41
N GLU A 7 9.13 -16.15 0.86
CA GLU A 7 8.86 -17.43 1.53
C GLU A 7 8.14 -17.22 2.88
N ALA A 8 8.57 -16.24 3.67
CA ALA A 8 7.94 -15.90 4.94
C ALA A 8 6.50 -15.40 4.74
N VAL A 9 6.26 -14.56 3.73
CA VAL A 9 4.93 -14.08 3.37
C VAL A 9 4.05 -15.22 2.86
N GLU A 10 4.58 -16.14 2.06
CA GLU A 10 3.83 -17.34 1.65
C GLU A 10 3.41 -18.20 2.85
N LYS A 11 4.28 -18.36 3.86
CA LYS A 11 3.94 -19.07 5.10
C LYS A 11 2.78 -18.39 5.85
N LEU A 12 2.83 -17.06 5.99
CA LEU A 12 1.72 -16.30 6.59
C LEU A 12 0.42 -16.48 5.81
N ARG A 13 0.48 -16.42 4.47
CA ARG A 13 -0.69 -16.61 3.60
C ARG A 13 -1.26 -18.02 3.69
N ALA A 14 -0.40 -19.04 3.72
CA ALA A 14 -0.83 -20.42 3.90
C ALA A 14 -1.55 -20.60 5.24
N HIS A 15 -1.02 -20.01 6.32
CA HIS A 15 -1.67 -20.01 7.62
C HIS A 15 -3.05 -19.34 7.58
N ILE A 16 -3.17 -18.16 6.97
CA ILE A 16 -4.45 -17.47 6.79
C ILE A 16 -5.46 -18.33 6.03
N ARG A 17 -5.04 -18.97 4.94
CA ARG A 17 -5.91 -19.84 4.12
C ARG A 17 -6.41 -21.05 4.89
N LEU A 18 -5.57 -21.66 5.73
CA LEU A 18 -5.96 -22.78 6.60
C LEU A 18 -7.02 -22.37 7.64
N HIS A 19 -7.04 -21.11 8.04
CA HIS A 19 -7.98 -20.56 9.01
C HIS A 19 -9.07 -19.68 8.38
N HIS A 20 -9.38 -19.88 7.08
CA HIS A 20 -10.38 -19.09 6.35
C HIS A 20 -11.71 -19.00 7.12
N GLY A 21 -12.27 -17.78 7.22
CA GLY A 21 -13.50 -17.51 7.98
C GLY A 21 -13.27 -17.27 9.48
N ARG A 22 -12.02 -17.32 9.96
CA ARG A 22 -11.61 -16.86 11.30
C ARG A 22 -10.37 -15.97 11.18
N ASN A 23 -10.15 -15.11 12.16
CA ASN A 23 -8.93 -14.33 12.19
C ASN A 23 -7.76 -15.22 12.62
N ALA A 24 -6.75 -15.32 11.76
CA ALA A 24 -5.57 -16.15 11.97
C ALA A 24 -4.45 -15.46 12.76
N ALA A 25 -4.62 -14.20 13.19
CA ALA A 25 -3.55 -13.40 13.78
C ALA A 25 -3.43 -13.63 15.29
N ASP A 26 -2.92 -14.80 15.67
CA ASP A 26 -2.49 -15.09 17.05
C ASP A 26 -1.23 -14.28 17.45
N VAL A 27 -0.78 -14.44 18.70
CA VAL A 27 0.37 -13.68 19.23
C VAL A 27 1.65 -13.95 18.42
N SER A 28 1.89 -15.20 18.01
CA SER A 28 3.08 -15.58 17.25
C SER A 28 3.05 -14.98 15.85
N PHE A 29 1.89 -15.07 15.18
CA PHE A 29 1.66 -14.49 13.86
C PHE A 29 1.90 -12.99 13.88
N ARG A 30 1.33 -12.27 14.85
CA ARG A 30 1.51 -10.82 14.98
C ARG A 30 2.98 -10.45 15.14
N ARG A 31 3.70 -11.17 16.02
CA ARG A 31 5.14 -10.95 16.23
C ARG A 31 5.93 -11.15 14.93
N GLN A 32 5.64 -12.22 14.20
CA GLN A 32 6.29 -12.50 12.93
C GLN A 32 6.04 -11.40 11.88
N VAL A 33 4.81 -10.89 11.78
CA VAL A 33 4.49 -9.78 10.85
C VAL A 33 5.26 -8.51 11.24
N GLU A 34 5.29 -8.14 12.52
CA GLU A 34 6.02 -6.95 13.00
C GLU A 34 7.54 -7.09 12.76
N GLU A 35 8.12 -8.27 13.02
CA GLU A 35 9.52 -8.56 12.74
C GLU A 35 9.85 -8.42 11.24
N LEU A 36 8.98 -8.95 10.36
CA LEU A 36 9.17 -8.82 8.91
C LEU A 36 9.07 -7.36 8.46
N ILE A 37 8.10 -6.61 8.98
CA ILE A 37 7.98 -5.17 8.68
C ILE A 37 9.20 -4.41 9.17
N SER A 38 9.65 -4.61 10.42
CA SER A 38 10.86 -3.94 10.93
C SER A 38 12.07 -4.27 10.07
N SER A 39 12.25 -5.55 9.70
CA SER A 39 13.40 -5.98 8.90
C SER A 39 13.46 -5.31 7.53
N PHE A 40 12.31 -4.95 6.95
CA PHE A 40 12.25 -4.18 5.71
C PHE A 40 12.84 -2.79 5.87
N TYR A 41 12.56 -2.12 6.98
CA TYR A 41 13.13 -0.80 7.26
C TYR A 41 14.60 -0.86 7.66
N ASP A 42 15.05 -1.95 8.28
CA ASP A 42 16.42 -2.10 8.76
C ASP A 42 17.44 -2.20 7.61
N ASP A 43 17.08 -2.75 6.45
CA ASP A 43 17.98 -2.83 5.29
C ASP A 43 17.38 -2.12 4.07
N ILE A 44 17.16 -0.80 4.18
CA ILE A 44 16.60 0.04 3.10
C ILE A 44 17.39 -0.08 1.78
N ASP A 45 18.68 -0.39 1.86
CA ASP A 45 19.57 -0.65 0.72
C ASP A 45 19.25 -1.95 -0.04
N VAL A 46 18.67 -2.96 0.63
CA VAL A 46 18.33 -4.27 0.04
C VAL A 46 16.90 -4.26 -0.53
N ILE A 47 16.08 -3.28 -0.17
CA ILE A 47 14.68 -3.12 -0.64
C ILE A 47 14.57 -3.12 -2.17
N VAL A 48 15.62 -2.72 -2.88
CA VAL A 48 15.65 -2.63 -4.35
C VAL A 48 15.55 -4.00 -5.03
N GLN A 49 15.79 -5.12 -4.33
CA GLN A 49 15.78 -6.47 -4.93
C GLN A 49 14.58 -7.36 -4.54
N ILE A 50 13.60 -6.85 -3.79
CA ILE A 50 12.47 -7.64 -3.31
C ILE A 50 11.28 -7.53 -4.29
N PRO A 51 10.56 -8.62 -4.59
CA PRO A 51 9.31 -8.54 -5.35
C PRO A 51 8.29 -7.66 -4.63
N LEU A 52 7.89 -6.55 -5.26
CA LEU A 52 6.95 -5.58 -4.72
C LEU A 52 5.60 -6.21 -4.31
N ARG A 53 5.20 -7.29 -5.01
CA ARG A 53 4.02 -8.09 -4.66
C ARG A 53 4.10 -8.64 -3.24
N SER A 54 5.20 -9.29 -2.87
CA SER A 54 5.39 -9.85 -1.52
C SER A 54 5.39 -8.77 -0.46
N PHE A 55 5.94 -7.60 -0.78
CA PHE A 55 5.88 -6.45 0.10
C PHE A 55 4.43 -5.98 0.33
N PHE A 56 3.66 -5.76 -0.72
CA PHE A 56 2.25 -5.36 -0.57
C PHE A 56 1.39 -6.44 0.11
N GLN A 57 1.71 -7.72 -0.08
CA GLN A 57 1.07 -8.80 0.66
C GLN A 57 1.32 -8.67 2.16
N LEU A 58 2.56 -8.44 2.59
CA LEU A 58 2.87 -8.22 4.00
C LEU A 58 2.09 -7.03 4.57
N LEU A 59 2.04 -5.90 3.85
CA LEU A 59 1.33 -4.70 4.28
C LEU A 59 -0.19 -4.91 4.38
N VAL A 60 -0.78 -5.60 3.41
CA VAL A 60 -2.21 -5.95 3.42
C VAL A 60 -2.51 -6.93 4.56
N ILE A 61 -1.65 -7.93 4.80
CA ILE A 61 -1.78 -8.85 5.94
C ILE A 61 -1.74 -8.09 7.26
N LYS A 62 -0.78 -7.18 7.45
CA LYS A 62 -0.70 -6.32 8.63
C LYS A 62 -2.00 -5.54 8.84
N ALA A 63 -2.41 -4.80 7.81
CA ALA A 63 -3.55 -3.89 7.92
C ALA A 63 -4.89 -4.60 8.13
N LEU A 64 -5.07 -5.79 7.55
CA LEU A 64 -6.33 -6.55 7.64
C LEU A 64 -6.37 -7.52 8.81
N TYR A 65 -5.33 -8.33 9.00
CA TYR A 65 -5.36 -9.43 9.98
C TYR A 65 -4.87 -8.99 11.36
N VAL A 66 -3.78 -8.23 11.43
CA VAL A 66 -3.22 -7.77 12.71
C VAL A 66 -4.01 -6.58 13.24
N ASP A 67 -4.25 -5.57 12.40
CA ASP A 67 -4.83 -4.29 12.86
C ASP A 67 -6.36 -4.30 12.89
N ARG A 68 -7.02 -5.18 12.13
CA ARG A 68 -8.49 -5.15 11.93
C ARG A 68 -9.20 -6.48 12.17
N ALA A 69 -8.47 -7.52 12.57
CA ALA A 69 -9.01 -8.85 12.83
C ALA A 69 -9.86 -9.44 11.67
N SER A 70 -9.50 -9.17 10.41
CA SER A 70 -10.19 -9.69 9.23
C SER A 70 -10.18 -11.22 9.15
N THR A 71 -11.13 -11.77 8.42
CA THR A 71 -11.32 -13.20 8.16
C THR A 71 -11.27 -13.54 6.66
N ASP A 72 -11.03 -12.55 5.80
CA ASP A 72 -11.16 -12.67 4.34
C ASP A 72 -9.80 -12.98 3.72
N ALA A 73 -9.52 -14.24 3.42
CA ALA A 73 -8.23 -14.61 2.83
C ALA A 73 -8.14 -14.17 1.36
N ASP A 74 -9.26 -14.28 0.63
CA ASP A 74 -9.34 -14.06 -0.82
C ASP A 74 -8.99 -12.62 -1.24
N VAL A 75 -9.22 -11.66 -0.33
CA VAL A 75 -9.00 -10.23 -0.60
C VAL A 75 -7.52 -9.86 -0.53
N ILE A 76 -6.68 -10.64 0.17
CA ILE A 76 -5.25 -10.36 0.32
C ILE A 76 -4.58 -10.36 -1.06
N ASP A 77 -4.73 -11.46 -1.80
CA ASP A 77 -4.12 -11.59 -3.12
C ASP A 77 -4.62 -10.52 -4.07
N TYR A 78 -5.94 -10.28 -4.06
CA TYR A 78 -6.55 -9.26 -4.91
C TYR A 78 -5.99 -7.86 -4.66
N LEU A 79 -5.96 -7.41 -3.40
CA LEU A 79 -5.50 -6.07 -3.05
C LEU A 79 -4.00 -5.91 -3.31
N SER A 80 -3.19 -6.92 -2.99
CA SER A 80 -1.76 -6.85 -3.27
C SER A 80 -1.48 -6.79 -4.77
N ASP A 81 -2.17 -7.59 -5.58
CA ASP A 81 -2.03 -7.57 -7.04
C ASP A 81 -2.54 -6.25 -7.63
N MET A 82 -3.61 -5.66 -7.07
CA MET A 82 -4.08 -4.32 -7.43
C MET A 82 -3.00 -3.26 -7.17
N LEU A 83 -2.41 -3.25 -5.96
CA LEU A 83 -1.37 -2.29 -5.58
C LEU A 83 -0.10 -2.46 -6.45
N THR A 84 0.31 -3.70 -6.72
CA THR A 84 1.45 -4.01 -7.59
C THR A 84 1.21 -3.48 -9.01
N ARG A 85 0.03 -3.74 -9.60
CA ARG A 85 -0.32 -3.26 -10.95
C ARG A 85 -0.28 -1.74 -11.05
N TYR A 86 -0.83 -1.04 -10.05
CA TYR A 86 -0.88 0.42 -10.10
C TYR A 86 0.47 1.10 -9.88
N LEU A 87 1.39 0.47 -9.14
CA LEU A 87 2.75 1.01 -9.01
C LEU A 87 3.59 0.78 -10.27
N TYR A 88 3.54 -0.42 -10.86
CA TYR A 88 4.37 -0.75 -12.03
C TYR A 88 3.86 -0.18 -13.34
N ALA A 89 2.56 -0.36 -13.61
CA ALA A 89 2.04 -0.16 -14.96
C ALA A 89 1.47 1.26 -15.17
N ARG A 90 1.53 2.13 -14.14
CA ARG A 90 0.81 3.42 -14.12
C ARG A 90 -0.63 3.26 -14.61
N GLU A 91 -1.21 2.09 -14.32
CA GLU A 91 -2.42 1.53 -14.94
C GLU A 91 -3.72 2.18 -14.45
N LEU A 92 -3.60 3.34 -13.81
CA LEU A 92 -4.70 4.21 -13.46
C LEU A 92 -5.45 4.54 -14.75
N PHE A 93 -6.58 3.85 -14.90
CA PHE A 93 -7.47 3.98 -16.04
C PHE A 93 -7.98 5.43 -16.09
N PRO A 94 -8.05 6.05 -17.29
CA PRO A 94 -7.52 7.39 -17.46
C PRO A 94 -8.22 8.44 -16.59
N PHE A 95 -7.47 8.93 -15.61
CA PHE A 95 -7.65 10.29 -15.08
C PHE A 95 -7.09 11.34 -16.04
N LEU A 96 -6.46 10.93 -17.14
CA LEU A 96 -5.84 11.85 -18.09
C LEU A 96 -6.86 12.16 -19.20
N GLY A 97 -7.40 13.38 -19.18
CA GLY A 97 -8.14 13.90 -20.34
C GLY A 97 -7.23 14.02 -21.55
N LYS A 98 -7.82 14.23 -22.74
CA LYS A 98 -7.05 14.64 -23.94
C LYS A 98 -6.12 15.81 -23.55
N GLY A 99 -4.80 15.61 -23.66
CA GLY A 99 -3.77 16.60 -23.29
C GLY A 99 -3.08 16.39 -21.94
N GLY A 100 -3.30 15.27 -21.23
CA GLY A 100 -2.51 14.92 -20.04
C GLY A 100 -2.90 15.61 -18.72
N GLY A 101 -4.02 16.35 -18.71
CA GLY A 101 -4.57 16.94 -17.49
C GLY A 101 -5.41 15.96 -16.68
N ALA A 102 -5.31 16.02 -15.35
CA ALA A 102 -6.15 15.24 -14.43
C ALA A 102 -7.62 15.67 -14.54
N ARG A 103 -8.49 14.81 -15.08
CA ARG A 103 -9.95 14.98 -15.13
C ARG A 103 -10.64 14.08 -14.09
N PRO A 104 -11.74 14.55 -13.50
CA PRO A 104 -12.59 13.71 -12.66
C PRO A 104 -13.20 12.56 -13.48
N PHE A 105 -12.98 11.33 -13.00
CA PHE A 105 -13.52 10.11 -13.60
C PHE A 105 -14.88 9.79 -12.97
N TYR A 106 -15.95 10.18 -13.65
CA TYR A 106 -17.33 9.92 -13.24
C TYR A 106 -17.81 8.54 -13.73
N PHE A 107 -18.62 7.88 -12.91
CA PHE A 107 -19.35 6.65 -13.25
C PHE A 107 -20.28 6.84 -14.45
N SER A 108 -20.77 8.05 -14.69
CA SER A 108 -21.56 8.37 -15.89
C SER A 108 -20.80 8.09 -17.19
N TYR A 109 -19.48 8.30 -17.23
CA TYR A 109 -18.68 7.95 -18.41
C TYR A 109 -18.65 6.45 -18.68
N LEU A 110 -18.58 5.64 -17.62
CA LEU A 110 -18.67 4.19 -17.76
C LEU A 110 -20.07 3.80 -18.28
N LEU A 111 -21.14 4.41 -17.77
CA LEU A 111 -22.50 4.16 -18.25
C LEU A 111 -22.68 4.56 -19.72
N GLU A 112 -22.16 5.71 -20.14
CA GLU A 112 -22.16 6.15 -21.53
C GLU A 112 -21.39 5.17 -22.43
N GLU A 113 -20.22 4.71 -21.97
CA GLU A 113 -19.42 3.73 -22.71
C GLU A 113 -20.12 2.36 -22.80
N MET A 114 -20.85 1.95 -21.75
CA MET A 114 -21.68 0.75 -21.79
C MET A 114 -22.83 0.86 -22.80
N GLN A 115 -23.46 2.03 -22.90
CA GLN A 115 -24.56 2.28 -23.84
C GLN A 115 -24.08 2.36 -25.30
N GLN A 116 -22.92 2.97 -25.52
CA GLN A 116 -22.36 3.21 -26.86
C GLN A 116 -21.45 2.06 -27.35
N GLY A 117 -21.29 1.01 -26.54
CA GLY A 117 -20.33 -0.08 -26.76
C GLY A 117 -18.96 0.25 -26.17
N LEU A 118 -18.42 -0.70 -25.39
CA LEU A 118 -17.14 -0.56 -24.71
C LEU A 118 -16.00 -0.37 -25.71
N ARG A 119 -15.20 0.68 -25.54
CA ARG A 119 -14.08 1.03 -26.44
C ARG A 119 -12.73 0.83 -25.78
N HIS A 120 -12.66 1.01 -24.48
CA HIS A 120 -11.44 0.96 -23.68
C HIS A 120 -11.34 -0.30 -22.82
N PHE A 121 -12.43 -1.05 -22.71
CA PHE A 121 -12.50 -2.31 -21.98
C PHE A 121 -12.97 -3.43 -22.90
N GLN A 122 -12.47 -4.63 -22.64
CA GLN A 122 -12.84 -5.81 -23.42
C GLN A 122 -14.30 -6.24 -23.15
N ASN A 123 -14.78 -6.02 -21.93
CA ASN A 123 -16.10 -6.44 -21.49
C ASN A 123 -16.54 -5.68 -20.22
N LEU A 124 -17.82 -5.84 -19.86
CA LEU A 124 -18.41 -5.16 -18.72
C LEU A 124 -17.76 -5.56 -17.39
N PHE A 125 -17.38 -6.83 -17.25
CA PHE A 125 -16.68 -7.32 -16.07
C PHE A 125 -15.39 -6.52 -15.81
N GLU A 126 -14.51 -6.40 -16.81
CA GLU A 126 -13.27 -5.63 -16.69
C GLU A 126 -13.53 -4.15 -16.43
N ALA A 127 -14.55 -3.57 -17.08
CA ALA A 127 -14.91 -2.17 -16.91
C ALA A 127 -15.36 -1.86 -15.47
N CYS A 128 -16.31 -2.63 -14.94
CA CYS A 128 -16.77 -2.50 -13.56
C CYS A 128 -15.66 -2.81 -12.55
N ARG A 129 -14.91 -3.91 -12.74
CA ARG A 129 -13.81 -4.29 -11.87
C ARG A 129 -12.76 -3.18 -11.76
N ARG A 130 -12.29 -2.66 -12.90
CA ARG A 130 -11.29 -1.57 -12.93
C ARG A 130 -11.84 -0.27 -12.37
N TYR A 131 -13.13 0.05 -12.58
CA TYR A 131 -13.74 1.21 -11.93
C TYR A 131 -13.69 1.08 -10.40
N GLY A 132 -14.09 -0.08 -9.87
CA GLY A 132 -14.02 -0.39 -8.44
C GLY A 132 -12.60 -0.27 -7.89
N ASP A 133 -11.63 -0.85 -8.59
CA ASP A 133 -10.20 -0.79 -8.22
C ASP A 133 -9.71 0.67 -8.13
N ASN A 134 -10.02 1.50 -9.14
CA ASN A 134 -9.62 2.91 -9.16
C ASN A 134 -10.27 3.69 -8.02
N ALA A 135 -11.57 3.49 -7.78
CA ALA A 135 -12.28 4.14 -6.70
C ALA A 135 -11.68 3.78 -5.33
N LEU A 136 -11.41 2.49 -5.10
CA LEU A 136 -10.83 2.00 -3.86
C LEU A 136 -9.41 2.52 -3.66
N PHE A 137 -8.59 2.46 -4.71
CA PHE A 137 -7.22 2.95 -4.66
C PHE A 137 -7.15 4.45 -4.42
N LEU A 138 -7.97 5.26 -5.07
CA LEU A 138 -7.98 6.70 -4.84
C LEU A 138 -8.40 7.06 -3.43
N THR A 139 -9.52 6.48 -2.97
CA THR A 139 -10.09 6.78 -1.64
C THR A 139 -9.22 6.21 -0.51
N GLY A 140 -8.61 5.05 -0.74
CA GLY A 140 -7.69 4.40 0.19
C GLY A 140 -6.31 5.05 0.22
N ILE A 141 -5.62 5.14 -0.92
CA ILE A 141 -4.22 5.58 -0.97
C ILE A 141 -4.06 7.10 -0.95
N PHE A 142 -5.00 7.86 -1.52
CA PHE A 142 -4.87 9.31 -1.66
C PHE A 142 -6.00 10.10 -0.98
N PRO A 143 -6.26 9.91 0.33
CA PRO A 143 -7.36 10.60 1.02
C PRO A 143 -7.22 12.14 0.97
N GLN A 144 -5.99 12.64 1.03
CA GLN A 144 -5.69 14.07 1.03
C GLN A 144 -5.96 14.74 -0.35
N PHE A 145 -6.00 13.94 -1.43
CA PHE A 145 -6.31 14.43 -2.77
C PHE A 145 -7.70 15.07 -2.84
N PHE A 146 -8.67 14.46 -2.15
CA PHE A 146 -10.04 14.95 -2.11
C PHE A 146 -10.20 16.22 -1.27
N ARG A 147 -9.52 16.31 -0.13
CA ARG A 147 -9.61 17.49 0.76
C ARG A 147 -9.23 18.81 0.09
N ARG A 148 -8.32 18.79 -0.88
CA ARG A 148 -7.87 20.00 -1.61
C ARG A 148 -8.74 20.32 -2.83
N ARG A 149 -9.27 19.30 -3.52
CA ARG A 149 -9.96 19.44 -4.82
C ARG A 149 -11.48 19.47 -4.74
N SER A 150 -12.10 18.90 -3.69
CA SER A 150 -13.55 19.06 -3.48
C SER A 150 -13.87 20.52 -3.14
N ARG A 151 -12.98 21.21 -2.39
CA ARG A 151 -13.08 22.65 -2.09
C ARG A 151 -13.08 23.54 -3.34
N SER A 152 -12.47 23.10 -4.43
CA SER A 152 -12.44 23.83 -5.70
C SER A 152 -13.53 23.39 -6.68
N GLY A 153 -14.43 22.47 -6.28
CA GLY A 153 -15.50 21.92 -7.14
C GLY A 153 -15.02 21.09 -8.33
N ALA A 154 -13.72 20.75 -8.39
CA ALA A 154 -13.11 20.11 -9.55
C ALA A 154 -13.26 18.59 -9.56
N PHE A 155 -13.61 17.99 -8.42
CA PHE A 155 -13.75 16.55 -8.22
C PHE A 155 -14.95 16.22 -7.33
N PRO A 156 -15.60 15.07 -7.54
CA PRO A 156 -16.62 14.55 -6.63
C PRO A 156 -16.10 14.35 -5.21
N GLU A 157 -17.02 14.40 -4.25
CA GLU A 157 -16.76 14.01 -2.88
C GLU A 157 -16.34 12.53 -2.78
N PRO A 158 -15.54 12.13 -1.77
CA PRO A 158 -15.13 10.74 -1.56
C PRO A 158 -16.31 9.75 -1.51
N SER A 159 -17.46 10.17 -0.96
CA SER A 159 -18.68 9.36 -0.87
C SER A 159 -19.20 8.89 -2.23
N TYR A 160 -18.99 9.69 -3.28
CA TYR A 160 -19.32 9.31 -4.64
C TYR A 160 -18.51 8.08 -5.09
N TYR A 161 -17.18 8.13 -4.91
CA TYR A 161 -16.29 7.02 -5.27
C TYR A 161 -16.55 5.77 -4.43
N ILE A 162 -16.89 5.92 -3.15
CA ILE A 162 -17.26 4.79 -2.29
C ILE A 162 -18.53 4.10 -2.83
N SER A 163 -19.59 4.86 -3.04
CA SER A 163 -20.89 4.32 -3.51
C SER A 163 -20.80 3.66 -4.89
N THR A 164 -20.13 4.31 -5.83
CA THR A 164 -19.94 3.81 -7.20
C THR A 164 -18.96 2.64 -7.22
N GLY A 165 -17.88 2.67 -6.45
CA GLY A 165 -16.94 1.56 -6.31
C GLY A 165 -17.60 0.30 -5.77
N LYS A 166 -18.45 0.41 -4.74
CA LYS A 166 -19.27 -0.69 -4.23
C LYS A 166 -20.15 -1.31 -5.31
N SER A 167 -20.89 -0.45 -6.03
CA SER A 167 -21.80 -0.88 -7.09
C SER A 167 -21.06 -1.59 -8.22
N CYS A 168 -19.92 -1.04 -8.64
CA CYS A 168 -19.05 -1.61 -9.66
C CYS A 168 -18.50 -2.97 -9.26
N TYR A 169 -17.98 -3.13 -8.04
CA TYR A 169 -17.53 -4.44 -7.57
C TYR A 169 -18.67 -5.46 -7.51
N HIS A 170 -19.86 -5.04 -7.09
CA HIS A 170 -21.03 -5.91 -7.07
C HIS A 170 -21.42 -6.36 -8.49
N MET A 171 -21.51 -5.44 -9.45
CA MET A 171 -21.79 -5.75 -10.85
C MET A 171 -20.72 -6.67 -11.46
N ALA A 172 -19.44 -6.39 -11.19
CA ALA A 172 -18.35 -7.25 -11.65
C ALA A 172 -18.48 -8.66 -11.05
N ALA A 173 -18.80 -8.79 -9.77
CA ALA A 173 -18.98 -10.08 -9.10
C ALA A 173 -20.15 -10.91 -9.66
N GLN A 174 -21.22 -10.26 -10.12
CA GLN A 174 -22.39 -10.92 -10.72
C GLN A 174 -22.11 -11.46 -12.12
N HIS A 175 -21.10 -10.94 -12.82
CA HIS A 175 -20.74 -11.40 -14.15
C HIS A 175 -20.18 -12.84 -14.14
N GLU A 176 -20.40 -13.61 -15.21
CA GLU A 176 -19.92 -15.00 -15.33
C GLU A 176 -18.39 -15.10 -15.27
N LEU A 177 -17.70 -14.15 -15.93
CA LEU A 177 -16.24 -14.03 -15.86
C LEU A 177 -15.68 -13.92 -14.44
N ALA A 178 -16.44 -13.41 -13.45
CA ALA A 178 -15.97 -13.39 -12.07
C ALA A 178 -15.83 -14.80 -11.47
N GLN A 179 -16.65 -15.75 -11.92
CA GLN A 179 -16.54 -17.15 -11.53
C GLN A 179 -15.38 -17.83 -12.29
N VAL A 180 -15.27 -17.59 -13.60
CA VAL A 180 -14.20 -18.15 -14.45
C VAL A 180 -12.82 -17.71 -13.96
N THR A 181 -12.69 -16.45 -13.56
CA THR A 181 -11.44 -15.87 -13.03
C THR A 181 -11.25 -16.14 -11.53
N GLN A 182 -12.20 -16.81 -10.87
CA GLN A 182 -12.20 -17.06 -9.42
C GLN A 182 -12.18 -15.79 -8.55
N LEU A 183 -12.53 -14.63 -9.12
CA LEU A 183 -12.52 -13.34 -8.43
C LEU A 183 -13.84 -13.03 -7.70
N ARG A 184 -14.91 -13.78 -7.95
CA ARG A 184 -16.24 -13.54 -7.37
C ARG A 184 -16.23 -13.39 -5.84
N PRO A 185 -15.57 -14.27 -5.04
CA PRO A 185 -15.55 -14.11 -3.59
C PRO A 185 -14.91 -12.79 -3.15
N ALA A 186 -13.73 -12.46 -3.68
CA ALA A 186 -13.02 -11.23 -3.36
C ALA A 186 -13.83 -9.98 -3.77
N LEU A 187 -14.40 -9.95 -4.97
CA LEU A 187 -15.20 -8.83 -5.46
C LEU A 187 -16.48 -8.63 -4.62
N LEU A 188 -17.13 -9.70 -4.16
CA LEU A 188 -18.27 -9.59 -3.25
C LEU A 188 -17.86 -9.02 -1.89
N GLN A 189 -16.72 -9.44 -1.35
CA GLN A 189 -16.21 -8.87 -0.10
C GLN A 189 -15.89 -7.38 -0.26
N LEU A 190 -15.17 -7.01 -1.32
CA LEU A 190 -14.85 -5.61 -1.65
C LEU A 190 -16.10 -4.75 -1.82
N ALA A 191 -17.16 -5.28 -2.43
CA ALA A 191 -18.44 -4.59 -2.55
C ALA A 191 -19.14 -4.37 -1.19
N ARG A 192 -19.13 -5.39 -0.31
CA ARG A 192 -19.82 -5.34 0.99
C ARG A 192 -19.07 -4.50 2.02
N HIS A 193 -17.75 -4.64 2.07
CA HIS A 193 -16.88 -4.08 3.11
C HIS A 193 -15.88 -3.05 2.54
N PHE A 194 -16.28 -2.34 1.49
CA PHE A 194 -15.44 -1.37 0.80
C PHE A 194 -14.73 -0.40 1.74
N GLU A 195 -15.44 0.20 2.69
CA GLU A 195 -14.87 1.17 3.63
C GLU A 195 -13.80 0.54 4.53
N THR A 196 -13.98 -0.73 4.92
CA THR A 196 -12.99 -1.46 5.72
C THR A 196 -11.68 -1.57 4.95
N TYR A 197 -11.73 -1.97 3.67
CA TYR A 197 -10.54 -2.07 2.83
C TYR A 197 -9.98 -0.70 2.46
N MET A 198 -10.84 0.29 2.22
CA MET A 198 -10.43 1.68 2.01
C MET A 198 -9.63 2.20 3.21
N LEU A 199 -10.12 2.01 4.43
CA LEU A 199 -9.42 2.41 5.65
C LEU A 199 -8.12 1.62 5.85
N ALA A 200 -8.10 0.33 5.53
CA ALA A 200 -6.87 -0.47 5.58
C ALA A 200 -5.81 0.06 4.61
N LEU A 201 -6.21 0.36 3.37
CA LEU A 201 -5.32 1.00 2.39
C LEU A 201 -4.91 2.41 2.82
N ASN A 202 -5.76 3.11 3.55
CA ASN A 202 -5.44 4.41 4.13
C ASN A 202 -4.30 4.34 5.13
N ASP A 203 -4.38 3.40 6.08
CA ASP A 203 -3.31 3.16 7.03
C ASP A 203 -2.03 2.74 6.33
N ILE A 204 -2.15 1.84 5.34
CA ILE A 204 -1.01 1.42 4.53
C ILE A 204 -0.35 2.64 3.86
N SER A 205 -1.17 3.51 3.26
CA SER A 205 -0.68 4.69 2.58
C SER A 205 -0.01 5.67 3.52
N GLN A 206 -0.65 5.97 4.65
CA GLN A 206 -0.13 6.92 5.63
C GLN A 206 1.17 6.44 6.28
N ARG A 207 1.30 5.15 6.56
CA ARG A 207 2.45 4.58 7.29
C ARG A 207 3.58 4.09 6.38
N TYR A 208 3.29 3.66 5.15
CA TYR A 208 4.29 2.95 4.32
C TYR A 208 4.50 3.52 2.91
N ILE A 209 3.54 4.25 2.32
CA ILE A 209 3.61 4.67 0.90
C ILE A 209 3.81 6.18 0.76
N MET A 210 2.83 6.97 1.22
CA MET A 210 2.88 8.45 1.14
C MET A 210 3.61 9.05 2.33
N GLY A 211 3.52 8.40 3.48
CA GLY A 211 4.53 8.49 4.51
C GLY A 211 5.51 7.33 4.32
N LEU A 212 6.69 7.60 3.79
CA LEU A 212 7.87 7.03 4.43
C LEU A 212 7.76 7.55 5.88
N ASP A 213 7.22 6.75 6.81
CA ASP A 213 6.86 7.22 8.15
C ASP A 213 8.03 7.98 8.76
N MET A 214 7.95 9.30 8.75
CA MET A 214 9.07 10.17 9.11
C MET A 214 9.41 10.00 10.59
N ASN A 215 8.46 9.55 11.41
CA ASN A 215 8.71 9.21 12.81
C ASN A 215 9.47 7.89 12.90
N LEU A 216 9.04 6.85 12.18
CA LEU A 216 9.76 5.58 12.16
C LEU A 216 11.17 5.72 11.56
N LEU A 217 11.32 6.49 10.48
CA LEU A 217 12.61 6.83 9.91
C LEU A 217 13.46 7.64 10.90
N ALA A 218 12.86 8.55 11.68
CA ALA A 218 13.56 9.30 12.71
C ALA A 218 13.97 8.40 13.88
N ASP A 219 13.13 7.46 14.30
CA ASP A 219 13.44 6.49 15.35
C ASP A 219 14.60 5.58 14.89
N LYS A 220 14.52 5.03 13.67
CA LYS A 220 15.61 4.22 13.09
C LYS A 220 16.89 5.02 12.87
N MET A 221 16.78 6.30 12.48
CA MET A 221 17.91 7.22 12.40
C MET A 221 18.56 7.39 13.78
N LEU A 222 17.76 7.61 14.82
CA LEU A 222 18.23 7.81 16.19
C LEU A 222 18.84 6.53 16.76
N ASP A 223 18.23 5.36 16.52
CA ASP A 223 18.75 4.06 16.94
C ASP A 223 20.11 3.76 16.31
N ALA A 224 20.23 3.94 14.99
CA ALA A 224 21.49 3.77 14.28
C ALA A 224 22.56 4.76 14.79
N PHE A 225 22.18 6.02 15.03
CA PHE A 225 23.10 7.02 15.58
C PHE A 225 23.53 6.70 17.01
N ASN A 226 22.62 6.17 17.84
CA ASN A 226 22.90 5.74 19.20
C ASN A 226 23.84 4.53 19.23
N LEU A 227 23.63 3.56 18.34
CA LEU A 227 24.53 2.41 18.17
C LEU A 227 25.93 2.88 17.76
N TRP A 228 26.07 3.79 16.80
CA TRP A 228 27.37 4.37 16.45
C TRP A 228 28.03 5.07 17.64
N ARG A 229 27.30 5.86 18.43
CA ARG A 229 27.87 6.51 19.62
C ARG A 229 28.37 5.52 20.67
N GLN A 230 27.78 4.33 20.73
CA GLN A 230 28.17 3.27 21.67
C GLN A 230 29.32 2.42 21.14
N THR A 231 29.32 2.08 19.85
CA THR A 231 30.26 1.10 19.26
C THR A 231 31.40 1.73 18.48
N GLY A 232 31.23 2.97 17.99
CA GLY A 232 32.16 3.63 17.07
C GLY A 232 32.14 3.08 15.64
N ASP A 233 31.25 2.14 15.32
CA ASP A 233 31.19 1.51 14.00
C ASP A 233 30.59 2.45 12.94
N GLU A 234 31.41 2.81 11.95
CA GLU A 234 31.05 3.75 10.88
C GLU A 234 29.86 3.25 10.03
N HIS A 235 29.59 1.94 10.00
CA HIS A 235 28.43 1.38 9.30
C HIS A 235 27.11 1.89 9.89
N HIS A 236 27.02 2.01 11.21
CA HIS A 236 25.85 2.57 11.89
C HIS A 236 25.68 4.07 11.63
N LEU A 237 26.79 4.80 11.52
CA LEU A 237 26.76 6.23 11.18
C LEU A 237 26.29 6.46 9.74
N GLU A 238 26.75 5.62 8.81
CA GLU A 238 26.32 5.68 7.42
C GLU A 238 24.82 5.36 7.28
N LYS A 239 24.34 4.33 7.99
CA LYS A 239 22.91 3.99 8.07
C LYS A 239 22.07 5.15 8.63
N ALA A 240 22.53 5.81 9.70
CA ALA A 240 21.85 6.97 10.27
C ALA A 240 21.79 8.16 9.29
N ARG A 241 22.89 8.45 8.57
CA ARG A 241 22.93 9.52 7.55
C ARG A 241 21.97 9.28 6.39
N ARG A 242 21.76 8.03 5.99
CA ARG A 242 20.81 7.68 4.92
C ARG A 242 19.37 7.94 5.33
N TYR A 243 18.98 7.55 6.55
CA TYR A 243 17.67 7.92 7.08
C TYR A 243 17.52 9.44 7.20
N ALA A 244 18.56 10.14 7.68
CA ALA A 244 18.57 11.60 7.73
C ALA A 244 18.34 12.26 6.36
N ALA A 245 18.93 11.72 5.28
CA ALA A 245 18.74 12.20 3.92
C ALA A 245 17.29 12.01 3.42
N LEU A 246 16.67 10.84 3.71
CA LEU A 246 15.26 10.58 3.40
C LEU A 246 14.33 11.52 4.16
N LEU A 247 14.69 11.87 5.40
CA LEU A 247 13.98 12.84 6.23
C LEU A 247 14.23 14.31 5.84
N LYS A 248 15.16 14.56 4.92
CA LYS A 248 15.70 15.90 4.60
C LYS A 248 16.20 16.65 5.85
N VAL A 249 16.80 15.92 6.79
CA VAL A 249 17.48 16.48 7.97
C VAL A 249 18.83 17.05 7.53
N ASP A 250 19.16 18.23 8.03
CA ASP A 250 20.36 18.98 7.65
C ASP A 250 21.41 19.03 8.79
N SER A 251 22.61 19.49 8.43
CA SER A 251 23.72 19.63 9.37
C SER A 251 23.52 20.71 10.43
N THR A 252 22.54 21.60 10.24
CA THR A 252 22.19 22.63 11.22
C THR A 252 21.41 22.04 12.40
N ARG A 253 20.52 21.07 12.14
CA ARG A 253 19.74 20.39 13.17
C ARG A 253 20.49 19.27 13.88
N PHE A 254 21.37 18.56 13.16
CA PHE A 254 22.15 17.44 13.72
C PHE A 254 23.62 17.49 13.32
N PRO A 255 24.42 18.45 13.81
CA PRO A 255 25.82 18.60 13.40
C PRO A 255 26.67 17.37 13.68
N SER A 256 26.39 16.63 14.76
CA SER A 256 27.10 15.39 15.13
C SER A 256 26.88 14.23 14.16
N LEU A 257 25.78 14.23 13.40
CA LEU A 257 25.53 13.24 12.34
C LEU A 257 26.43 13.49 11.12
N PHE A 258 26.84 14.73 10.85
CA PHE A 258 27.58 15.10 9.63
C PHE A 258 29.04 15.47 9.86
N GLN A 259 29.49 15.56 11.12
CA GLN A 259 30.90 15.71 11.43
C GLN A 259 31.63 14.38 11.16
N ARG A 260 32.66 14.41 10.31
CA ARG A 260 33.64 13.31 10.23
C ARG A 260 34.36 13.24 11.57
N GLY A 261 34.39 12.05 12.18
CA GLY A 261 35.08 11.83 13.45
C GLY A 261 36.51 12.36 13.36
N ARG A 262 36.80 13.43 14.12
CA ARG A 262 38.17 13.72 14.52
C ARG A 262 38.57 12.58 15.44
N TYR A 263 39.25 11.58 14.90
CA TYR A 263 40.03 10.65 15.70
C TYR A 263 40.92 11.49 16.62
N ARG A 264 40.61 11.49 17.92
CA ARG A 264 41.58 11.87 18.94
C ARG A 264 42.62 10.76 18.96
N SER A 265 43.65 10.91 18.14
CA SER A 265 44.95 10.31 18.39
C SER A 265 45.35 10.75 19.81
N HIS A 266 45.20 9.87 20.78
CA HIS A 266 45.90 10.01 22.04
C HIS A 266 47.37 9.68 21.73
N ASN A 267 48.22 10.70 21.90
CA ASN A 267 49.64 10.51 22.16
C ASN A 267 49.84 9.60 23.38
#